data_AF-A0A7W7C7Y7-F1
#
_entry.id   AF-A0A7W7C7Y7-F1
#
_cell.length_a   1.000
_cell.length_b   1.000
_cell.length_c   1.000
_cell.angle_alpha   90.00
_cell.angle_beta   90.00
_cell.angle_gamma   90.00
#
_symmetry.space_group_name_H-M   'P 1'
#
loop_
_entity.id
_entity.type
_entity.pdbx_description
1 polymer ?
#
loop_
_entity_poly.entity_id
_entity_poly.type
_entity_poly.pdbx_seq_one_letter_code
_entity_poly.pdbx_strand_id
1 'polypeptide(L)'
;MTEPMLDSPTVSASTALSRLPNQRGDQIKRRPPARLSGLRVEPTAALEWSQAIERMGYATAASTPAQARRSWVERAPERQVLHLFRAASHGGNTVQAPWWLRALHRGDLVHRQAGFAVEDGVHELLANRPGWFYVPWVGDGEDGYWEYVPSDPGTSTGLPTTVTLTDAHLGWLDVHPAHENDPRPAVAVAGLAGLAARLAEIEGW
;
A
#
# COMPACT_ATOMS: atom_id res chain seq x y z
N MET A 1 -48.63 -43.04 -28.06
CA MET A 1 -47.17 -43.17 -27.87
C MET A 1 -46.73 -41.90 -27.17
N THR A 2 -46.25 -42.04 -25.92
CA THR A 2 -45.38 -41.12 -25.16
C THR A 2 -45.88 -39.71 -24.75
N GLU A 3 -45.96 -39.57 -23.42
CA GLU A 3 -45.88 -38.43 -22.46
C GLU A 3 -46.07 -36.94 -22.84
N PRO A 4 -46.75 -36.16 -21.95
CA PRO A 4 -46.90 -34.71 -22.03
C PRO A 4 -46.08 -33.89 -21.00
N MET A 5 -46.03 -32.57 -21.26
CA MET A 5 -45.98 -31.39 -20.36
C MET A 5 -45.37 -31.53 -18.95
N LEU A 6 -44.33 -30.73 -18.69
CA LEU A 6 -44.06 -30.18 -17.35
C LEU A 6 -44.28 -28.67 -17.36
N ASP A 7 -45.40 -28.31 -16.75
CA ASP A 7 -45.79 -26.97 -16.33
C ASP A 7 -45.17 -26.66 -14.95
N SER A 8 -44.93 -25.37 -14.70
CA SER A 8 -44.47 -24.86 -13.39
C SER A 8 -45.53 -25.05 -12.30
N PRO A 9 -45.13 -25.06 -11.02
CA PRO A 9 -45.98 -24.36 -10.05
C PRO A 9 -45.21 -23.51 -9.02
N THR A 10 -45.72 -22.28 -8.91
CA THR A 10 -45.68 -21.41 -7.72
C THR A 10 -46.41 -22.08 -6.55
N VAL A 11 -45.82 -22.15 -5.35
CA VAL A 11 -46.60 -22.25 -4.09
C VAL A 11 -45.94 -21.48 -2.95
N SER A 12 -46.75 -20.64 -2.31
CA SER A 12 -46.54 -19.83 -1.12
C SER A 12 -46.22 -20.60 0.17
N ALA A 13 -45.68 -19.85 1.12
CA ALA A 13 -45.39 -20.22 2.50
C ALA A 13 -46.58 -20.76 3.31
N SER A 14 -46.32 -21.78 4.14
CA SER A 14 -46.83 -21.83 5.52
C SER A 14 -46.11 -22.90 6.38
N THR A 15 -45.43 -22.43 7.42
CA THR A 15 -45.38 -22.94 8.80
C THR A 15 -45.38 -24.47 9.06
N ALA A 16 -44.21 -24.98 9.45
CA ALA A 16 -44.10 -26.08 10.42
C ALA A 16 -42.83 -25.92 11.25
N LEU A 17 -42.98 -25.32 12.44
CA LEU A 17 -41.96 -25.21 13.50
C LEU A 17 -41.58 -26.61 14.01
N SER A 18 -40.57 -27.22 13.41
CA SER A 18 -39.87 -28.35 14.00
C SER A 18 -38.80 -27.83 14.97
N ARG A 19 -39.07 -28.03 16.26
CA ARG A 19 -38.16 -27.70 17.38
C ARG A 19 -36.88 -28.51 17.25
N LEU A 20 -35.79 -27.86 16.81
CA LEU A 20 -34.43 -28.38 16.99
C LEU A 20 -34.07 -28.31 18.49
N PRO A 21 -33.44 -29.36 19.04
CA PRO A 21 -33.02 -29.35 20.43
C PRO A 21 -31.98 -28.24 20.66
N ASN A 22 -32.21 -27.48 21.72
CA ASN A 22 -31.38 -26.40 22.20
C ASN A 22 -29.99 -26.95 22.61
N GLN A 23 -29.08 -27.08 21.65
CA GLN A 23 -27.66 -27.21 21.95
C GLN A 23 -27.17 -25.85 22.43
N ARG A 24 -27.42 -25.58 23.71
CA ARG A 24 -26.57 -24.67 24.49
C ARG A 24 -25.17 -25.24 24.36
N GLY A 25 -24.40 -24.68 23.42
CA GLY A 25 -22.98 -24.88 23.36
C GLY A 25 -22.44 -24.55 24.75
N ASP A 26 -21.99 -25.58 25.44
CA ASP A 26 -21.25 -25.49 26.67
C ASP A 26 -20.00 -24.68 26.31
N GLN A 27 -20.07 -23.35 26.50
CA GLN A 27 -18.88 -22.51 26.45
C GLN A 27 -18.02 -23.02 27.60
N ILE A 28 -17.09 -23.90 27.27
CA ILE A 28 -15.98 -24.24 28.15
C ILE A 28 -15.31 -22.89 28.43
N LYS A 29 -15.66 -22.28 29.56
CA LYS A 29 -14.95 -21.15 30.13
C LYS A 29 -13.58 -21.69 30.52
N ARG A 30 -12.68 -21.79 29.52
CA ARG A 30 -11.27 -22.07 29.74
C ARG A 30 -10.73 -20.89 30.52
N ARG A 31 -10.81 -21.00 31.85
CA ARG A 31 -10.13 -20.09 32.75
C ARG A 31 -8.63 -20.20 32.39
N PRO A 32 -7.96 -19.09 32.06
CA PRO A 32 -6.52 -19.14 31.83
C PRO A 32 -5.85 -19.81 33.04
N PRO A 33 -4.86 -20.70 32.83
CA PRO A 33 -4.14 -21.30 33.95
C PRO A 33 -3.62 -20.18 34.86
N ALA A 34 -3.82 -20.33 36.17
CA ALA A 34 -3.57 -19.30 37.19
C ALA A 34 -2.13 -18.72 37.20
N ARG A 35 -1.21 -19.29 36.41
CA ARG A 35 0.18 -18.85 36.26
C ARG A 35 0.41 -17.78 35.18
N LEU A 36 -0.60 -17.39 34.40
CA LEU A 36 -0.49 -16.29 33.43
C LEU A 36 -1.09 -14.96 33.94
N SER A 37 -1.77 -14.99 35.09
CA SER A 37 -2.27 -13.78 35.76
C SER A 37 -1.08 -12.97 36.28
N GLY A 38 -0.59 -12.04 35.45
CA GLY A 38 0.57 -11.20 35.76
C GLY A 38 1.65 -11.17 34.67
N LEU A 39 1.52 -11.96 33.60
CA LEU A 39 2.42 -11.86 32.45
C LEU A 39 2.04 -10.62 31.63
N ARG A 40 2.80 -9.53 31.76
CA ARG A 40 2.73 -8.40 30.81
C ARG A 40 3.66 -8.71 29.65
N VAL A 41 3.09 -8.84 28.47
CA VAL A 41 3.86 -8.90 27.23
C VAL A 41 3.95 -7.46 26.74
N GLU A 42 5.15 -6.88 26.83
CA GLU A 42 5.42 -5.58 26.22
C GLU A 42 5.61 -5.81 24.70
N PRO A 43 4.97 -5.00 23.84
CA PRO A 43 5.21 -5.05 22.41
C PRO A 43 6.70 -4.87 22.12
N THR A 44 7.24 -5.69 21.21
CA THR A 44 8.58 -5.42 20.69
C THR A 44 8.51 -4.18 19.79
N ALA A 45 9.58 -3.39 19.72
CA ALA A 45 9.62 -2.22 18.83
C ALA A 45 9.28 -2.57 17.37
N ALA A 46 9.61 -3.78 16.92
CA ALA A 46 9.25 -4.28 15.59
C ALA A 46 7.72 -4.49 15.42
N LEU A 47 7.03 -4.97 16.45
CA LEU A 47 5.57 -5.11 16.42
C LEU A 47 4.88 -3.74 16.44
N GLU A 48 5.35 -2.84 17.31
CA GLU A 48 4.85 -1.46 17.33
C GLU A 48 5.08 -0.77 15.98
N TRP A 49 6.22 -1.01 15.35
CA TRP A 49 6.51 -0.50 14.02
C TRP A 49 5.57 -1.05 12.96
N SER A 50 5.31 -2.37 12.96
CA SER A 50 4.34 -2.99 12.05
C SER A 50 2.96 -2.32 12.14
N GLN A 51 2.47 -2.09 13.37
CA GLN A 51 1.19 -1.41 13.59
C GLN A 51 1.23 0.07 13.20
N ALA A 52 2.39 0.71 13.31
CA ALA A 52 2.57 2.12 12.99
C ALA A 52 2.50 2.39 11.48
N ILE A 53 3.00 1.47 10.65
CA ILE A 53 3.01 1.56 9.19
C ILE A 53 1.70 1.09 8.54
N GLU A 54 0.87 0.34 9.26
CA GLU A 54 -0.44 -0.09 8.79
C GLU A 54 -1.31 1.11 8.37
N ARG A 55 -1.82 1.05 7.14
CA ARG A 55 -2.71 2.08 6.60
C ARG A 55 -4.14 1.84 7.07
N MET A 56 -4.66 2.77 7.86
CA MET A 56 -6.05 2.70 8.33
C MET A 56 -7.05 3.00 7.17
N GLY A 57 -7.91 2.03 6.86
CA GLY A 57 -9.00 2.16 5.88
C GLY A 57 -8.70 1.56 4.50
N TYR A 58 -9.61 1.74 3.54
CA TYR A 58 -9.45 1.21 2.18
C TYR A 58 -8.41 2.01 1.38
N ALA A 59 -7.15 1.55 1.36
CA ALA A 59 -6.06 2.15 0.58
C ALA A 59 -6.36 2.21 -0.93
N THR A 60 -7.20 1.30 -1.43
CA THR A 60 -7.62 1.22 -2.84
C THR A 60 -8.42 2.43 -3.33
N ALA A 61 -8.89 3.31 -2.43
CA ALA A 61 -9.69 4.48 -2.79
C ALA A 61 -8.87 5.78 -2.91
N ALA A 62 -7.57 5.78 -2.61
CA ALA A 62 -6.75 7.00 -2.70
C ALA A 62 -6.35 7.29 -4.15
N SER A 63 -6.68 8.47 -4.66
CA SER A 63 -6.28 8.90 -6.01
C SER A 63 -5.03 9.79 -6.01
N THR A 64 -4.50 10.13 -4.83
CA THR A 64 -3.32 11.00 -4.66
C THR A 64 -2.43 10.47 -3.52
N PRO A 65 -1.12 10.78 -3.51
CA PRO A 65 -0.24 10.49 -2.37
C PRO A 65 -0.79 11.07 -1.06
N ALA A 66 -1.22 12.34 -1.07
CA ALA A 66 -1.81 12.99 0.09
C ALA A 66 -2.99 12.23 0.71
N GLN A 67 -3.87 11.66 -0.12
CA GLN A 67 -4.97 10.83 0.38
C GLN A 67 -4.52 9.47 0.90
N ALA A 68 -3.42 8.93 0.39
CA ALA A 68 -2.86 7.64 0.80
C ALA A 68 -2.15 7.68 2.16
N ARG A 69 -1.64 8.86 2.57
CA ARG A 69 -0.97 9.09 3.86
C ARG A 69 -1.94 9.02 5.06
N ARG A 70 -2.22 7.81 5.54
CA ARG A 70 -3.22 7.50 6.59
C ARG A 70 -2.68 6.72 7.79
N SER A 71 -1.49 6.15 7.71
CA SER A 71 -0.84 5.45 8.81
C SER A 71 -0.52 6.40 9.96
N TRP A 72 -0.06 5.84 11.08
CA TRP A 72 0.44 6.65 12.18
C TRP A 72 1.75 7.35 11.79
N VAL A 73 2.62 6.67 11.04
CA VAL A 73 3.94 7.18 10.61
C VAL A 73 3.84 8.49 9.84
N GLU A 74 2.80 8.69 9.02
CA GLU A 74 2.63 9.95 8.28
C GLU A 74 2.05 11.10 9.10
N ARG A 75 1.34 10.81 10.20
CA ARG A 75 0.55 11.81 10.95
C ARG A 75 1.15 12.18 12.31
N ALA A 76 1.87 11.25 12.93
CA ALA A 76 2.46 11.46 14.24
C ALA A 76 3.60 12.50 14.21
N PRO A 77 4.00 13.05 15.37
CA PRO A 77 5.17 13.92 15.45
C PRO A 77 6.43 13.24 14.90
N GLU A 78 7.13 13.91 13.99
CA GLU A 78 8.30 13.38 13.27
C GLU A 78 9.37 12.78 14.22
N ARG A 79 9.62 13.45 15.35
CA ARG A 79 10.57 12.98 16.37
C ARG A 79 10.18 11.63 16.98
N GLN A 80 8.89 11.38 17.17
CA GLN A 80 8.39 10.11 17.71
C GLN A 80 8.54 9.00 16.68
N VAL A 81 8.19 9.29 15.41
CA VAL A 81 8.35 8.36 14.28
C VAL A 81 9.81 7.94 14.14
N LEU A 82 10.74 8.90 14.12
CA LEU A 82 12.18 8.61 14.03
C LEU A 82 12.69 7.81 15.22
N HIS A 83 12.20 8.09 16.43
CA HIS A 83 12.58 7.33 17.61
C HIS A 83 12.15 5.86 17.50
N LEU A 84 10.89 5.62 17.13
CA LEU A 84 10.36 4.27 16.95
C LEU A 84 11.06 3.52 15.80
N PHE A 85 11.25 4.19 14.66
CA PHE A 85 11.94 3.60 13.50
C PHE A 85 13.36 3.15 13.85
N ARG A 86 14.12 3.97 14.60
CA ARG A 86 15.47 3.63 15.07
C ARG A 86 15.47 2.47 16.06
N ALA A 87 14.48 2.41 16.95
CA ALA A 87 14.32 1.31 17.89
C ALA A 87 13.97 -0.01 17.17
N ALA A 88 13.08 0.05 16.18
CA ALA A 88 12.69 -1.10 15.37
C ALA A 88 13.82 -1.61 14.45
N SER A 89 14.65 -0.70 13.94
CA SER A 89 15.80 -1.01 13.07
C SER A 89 17.06 -1.43 13.85
N HIS A 90 16.99 -1.46 15.18
CA HIS A 90 18.15 -1.77 16.02
C HIS A 90 18.68 -3.19 15.76
N GLY A 91 20.00 -3.37 15.86
CA GLY A 91 20.64 -4.67 15.67
C GLY A 91 20.70 -5.16 14.21
N GLY A 92 20.46 -4.26 13.23
CA GLY A 92 20.54 -4.59 11.80
C GLY A 92 19.26 -5.18 11.21
N ASN A 93 18.14 -5.09 11.94
CA ASN A 93 16.84 -5.46 11.41
C ASN A 93 16.41 -4.45 10.34
N THR A 94 16.25 -4.90 9.10
CA THR A 94 15.62 -4.11 8.05
C THR A 94 14.10 -4.16 8.24
N VAL A 95 13.49 -3.02 8.58
CA VAL A 95 12.04 -2.88 8.65
C VAL A 95 11.52 -2.12 7.43
N GLN A 96 10.32 -2.48 6.95
CA GLN A 96 9.67 -1.72 5.88
C GLN A 96 9.37 -0.30 6.35
N ALA A 97 9.64 0.69 5.50
CA ALA A 97 9.46 2.10 5.82
C ALA A 97 9.29 2.90 4.53
N PRO A 98 8.68 4.09 4.60
CA PRO A 98 8.65 4.98 3.45
C PRO A 98 10.06 5.45 3.05
N TRP A 99 10.27 5.74 1.77
CA TRP A 99 11.57 6.22 1.25
C TRP A 99 12.05 7.47 1.99
N TRP A 100 11.12 8.41 2.24
CA TRP A 100 11.42 9.68 2.89
C TRP A 100 11.87 9.50 4.33
N LEU A 101 11.41 8.44 5.02
CA LEU A 101 11.80 8.19 6.40
C LEU A 101 13.22 7.64 6.48
N ARG A 102 13.59 6.77 5.53
CA ARG A 102 14.97 6.29 5.42
C ARG A 102 15.92 7.43 5.07
N ALA A 103 15.55 8.28 4.12
CA ALA A 103 16.31 9.48 3.76
C ALA A 103 16.44 10.47 4.95
N LEU A 104 15.34 10.71 5.69
CA LEU A 104 15.34 11.54 6.90
C LEU A 104 16.22 10.93 8.00
N HIS A 105 16.19 9.61 8.18
CA HIS A 105 17.03 8.94 9.18
C HIS A 105 18.53 9.14 8.89
N ARG A 106 18.94 9.08 7.63
CA ARG A 106 20.32 9.33 7.19
C ARG A 106 20.72 10.81 7.19
N GLY A 107 19.74 11.71 7.22
CA GLY A 107 19.96 13.16 7.16
C GLY A 107 19.98 13.73 5.75
N ASP A 108 19.57 12.95 4.75
CA ASP A 108 19.47 13.41 3.36
C ASP A 108 18.23 14.30 3.15
N LEU A 109 17.19 14.11 3.97
CA LEU A 109 16.06 15.02 4.11
C LEU A 109 16.09 15.69 5.47
N VAL A 110 15.74 16.98 5.50
CA VAL A 110 15.69 17.76 6.74
C VAL A 110 14.41 17.47 7.53
N HIS A 111 13.28 17.35 6.83
CA HIS A 111 11.94 17.13 7.40
C HIS A 111 11.12 16.21 6.51
N ARG A 112 10.17 15.49 7.11
CA ARG A 112 9.16 14.66 6.43
C ARG A 112 8.37 15.45 5.40
N GLN A 113 8.02 16.70 5.69
CA GLN A 113 7.33 17.59 4.75
C GLN A 113 8.09 17.76 3.44
N ALA A 114 9.43 17.70 3.44
CA ALA A 114 10.20 17.76 2.20
C ALA A 114 9.98 16.49 1.36
N GLY A 115 9.89 15.31 1.99
CA GLY A 115 9.50 14.07 1.32
C GLY A 115 8.09 14.15 0.72
N PHE A 116 7.10 14.60 1.51
CA PHE A 116 5.73 14.77 1.03
C PHE A 116 5.63 15.75 -0.14
N ALA A 117 6.40 16.84 -0.13
CA ALA A 117 6.44 17.78 -1.24
C ALA A 117 6.98 17.16 -2.54
N VAL A 118 7.92 16.21 -2.45
CA VAL A 118 8.40 15.45 -3.62
C VAL A 118 7.30 14.54 -4.16
N GLU A 119 6.61 13.80 -3.28
CA GLU A 119 5.49 12.93 -3.68
C GLU A 119 4.38 13.71 -4.37
N ASP A 120 3.94 14.79 -3.73
CA ASP A 120 2.83 15.60 -4.20
C ASP A 120 3.20 16.33 -5.50
N GLY A 121 4.44 16.81 -5.63
CA GLY A 121 4.93 17.48 -6.84
C GLY A 121 5.03 16.53 -8.03
N VAL A 122 5.48 15.28 -7.82
CA VAL A 122 5.48 14.25 -8.88
C VAL A 122 4.05 13.91 -9.29
N HIS A 123 3.15 13.77 -8.31
CA HIS A 123 1.74 13.55 -8.62
C HIS A 123 1.14 14.69 -9.44
N GLU A 124 1.36 15.94 -9.05
CA GLU A 124 0.86 17.11 -9.77
C GLU A 124 1.39 17.17 -11.21
N LEU A 125 2.67 16.83 -11.42
CA LEU A 125 3.27 16.79 -12.74
C LEU A 125 2.63 15.71 -13.63
N LEU A 126 2.41 14.50 -13.09
CA LEU A 126 1.95 13.35 -13.86
C LEU A 126 0.42 13.30 -14.03
N ALA A 127 -0.35 13.67 -13.02
CA ALA A 127 -1.81 13.59 -13.02
C ALA A 127 -2.47 14.47 -14.10
N ASN A 128 -1.78 15.51 -14.57
CA ASN A 128 -2.24 16.38 -15.64
C ASN A 128 -1.93 15.84 -17.04
N ARG A 129 -1.33 14.66 -17.16
CA ARG A 129 -0.87 14.07 -18.42
C ARG A 129 -1.71 12.84 -18.77
N PRO A 130 -2.20 12.72 -20.02
CA PRO A 130 -2.93 11.53 -20.46
C PRO A 130 -2.09 10.26 -20.32
N GLY A 131 -2.70 9.18 -19.85
CA GLY A 131 -2.06 7.86 -19.72
C GLY A 131 -1.30 7.63 -18.42
N TRP A 132 -1.10 8.64 -17.58
CA TRP A 132 -0.49 8.47 -16.25
C TRP A 132 -1.55 8.25 -15.17
N PHE A 133 -1.31 7.27 -14.31
CA PHE A 133 -2.20 6.92 -13.21
C PHE A 133 -1.41 6.72 -11.92
N TYR A 134 -1.95 7.20 -10.80
CA TYR A 134 -1.38 6.93 -9.48
C TYR A 134 -1.92 5.61 -8.92
N VAL A 135 -1.02 4.75 -8.46
CA VAL A 135 -1.31 3.43 -7.89
C VAL A 135 -1.02 3.45 -6.39
N PRO A 136 -2.07 3.52 -5.54
CA PRO A 136 -1.90 3.62 -4.09
C PRO A 136 -1.70 2.27 -3.39
N TRP A 137 -2.06 1.14 -4.00
CA TRP A 137 -2.18 -0.17 -3.32
C TRP A 137 -0.87 -0.95 -3.23
N VAL A 138 0.15 -0.30 -2.68
CA VAL A 138 1.41 -0.93 -2.28
C VAL A 138 1.32 -1.56 -0.89
N GLY A 139 2.33 -2.34 -0.49
CA GLY A 139 2.41 -2.93 0.85
C GLY A 139 2.42 -1.89 1.97
N ASP A 140 2.18 -2.33 3.20
CA ASP A 140 2.28 -1.45 4.37
C ASP A 140 3.69 -0.87 4.51
N GLY A 141 3.77 0.42 4.83
CA GLY A 141 5.04 1.14 4.90
C GLY A 141 5.74 1.37 3.56
N GLU A 142 5.13 1.01 2.43
CA GLU A 142 5.61 1.37 1.10
C GLU A 142 4.91 2.64 0.60
N ASP A 143 5.47 3.28 -0.42
CA ASP A 143 4.93 4.48 -1.05
C ASP A 143 4.24 4.11 -2.37
N GLY A 144 3.14 4.78 -2.70
CA GLY A 144 2.49 4.59 -3.99
C GLY A 144 3.42 4.98 -5.16
N TYR A 145 3.07 4.55 -6.36
CA TYR A 145 3.83 4.82 -7.57
C TYR A 145 2.92 5.29 -8.70
N TRP A 146 3.51 5.62 -9.85
CA TRP A 146 2.75 6.02 -11.04
C TRP A 146 3.05 5.09 -12.20
N GLU A 147 2.01 4.74 -12.95
CA GLU A 147 2.11 3.94 -14.16
C GLU A 147 1.72 4.77 -15.37
N TYR A 148 2.45 4.58 -16.46
CA TYR A 148 2.10 5.11 -17.77
C TYR A 148 1.60 3.99 -18.67
N VAL A 149 0.34 4.11 -19.11
CA VAL A 149 -0.28 3.25 -20.11
C VAL A 149 -0.70 4.12 -21.28
N PRO A 150 -0.07 3.96 -22.47
CA PRO A 150 -0.49 4.67 -23.67
C PRO A 150 -1.96 4.43 -23.96
N SER A 151 -2.66 5.45 -24.46
CA SER A 151 -4.09 5.36 -24.77
C SER A 151 -4.42 4.48 -25.98
N ASP A 152 -3.41 3.99 -26.72
CA ASP A 152 -3.59 3.15 -27.90
C ASP A 152 -3.65 1.65 -27.51
N PRO A 153 -4.80 0.98 -27.63
CA PRO A 153 -5.05 -0.36 -27.08
C PRO A 153 -4.29 -1.50 -27.79
N GLY A 154 -3.43 -1.20 -28.77
CA GLY A 154 -2.64 -2.20 -29.51
C GLY A 154 -1.21 -2.42 -29.00
N THR A 155 -0.73 -1.63 -28.03
CA THR A 155 0.72 -1.54 -27.71
C THR A 155 1.11 -2.08 -26.33
N SER A 156 0.17 -2.39 -25.43
CA SER A 156 0.48 -2.78 -24.04
C SER A 156 0.14 -4.25 -23.73
N THR A 157 1.08 -5.15 -24.06
CA THR A 157 1.06 -6.56 -23.60
C THR A 157 1.99 -6.81 -22.41
N GLY A 158 2.77 -5.81 -21.99
CA GLY A 158 3.76 -5.90 -20.90
C GLY A 158 3.42 -5.05 -19.67
N LEU A 159 4.30 -5.11 -18.67
CA LEU A 159 4.29 -4.22 -17.52
C LEU A 159 4.52 -2.77 -17.99
N PRO A 160 3.75 -1.79 -17.46
CA PRO A 160 3.81 -0.41 -17.90
C PRO A 160 5.11 0.28 -17.49
N THR A 161 5.39 1.43 -18.09
CA THR A 161 6.44 2.32 -17.58
C THR A 161 6.03 2.82 -16.20
N THR A 162 6.90 2.70 -15.21
CA THR A 162 6.59 3.03 -13.81
C THR A 162 7.53 4.11 -13.28
N VAL A 163 7.00 5.09 -12.54
CA VAL A 163 7.79 6.02 -11.74
C VAL A 163 7.63 5.64 -10.27
N THR A 164 8.74 5.34 -9.60
CA THR A 164 8.75 4.99 -8.18
C THR A 164 9.62 5.96 -7.40
N LEU A 165 9.25 6.21 -6.15
CA LEU A 165 10.10 6.94 -5.22
C LEU A 165 11.08 5.99 -4.55
N THR A 166 12.30 6.46 -4.34
CA THR A 166 13.39 5.66 -3.80
C THR A 166 14.25 6.50 -2.88
N ASP A 167 14.96 5.87 -1.97
CA ASP A 167 15.98 6.50 -1.14
C ASP A 167 17.41 6.04 -1.51
N ALA A 168 17.56 5.31 -2.61
CA ALA A 168 18.85 4.79 -3.08
C ALA A 168 19.79 5.87 -3.65
N HIS A 169 19.25 7.00 -4.09
CA HIS A 169 20.00 8.13 -4.62
C HIS A 169 19.27 9.47 -4.35
N LEU A 170 20.02 10.58 -4.31
CA LEU A 170 19.49 11.91 -3.96
C LEU A 170 18.51 12.53 -4.96
N GLY A 171 18.36 11.90 -6.13
CA GLY A 171 17.31 12.23 -7.10
C GLY A 171 15.92 11.75 -6.68
N TRP A 172 15.84 10.78 -5.76
CA TRP A 172 14.62 10.22 -5.17
C TRP A 172 13.62 9.55 -6.12
N LEU A 173 13.89 9.52 -7.43
CA LEU A 173 13.00 8.97 -8.44
C LEU A 173 13.70 7.94 -9.31
N ASP A 174 13.12 6.75 -9.37
CA ASP A 174 13.48 5.71 -10.32
C ASP A 174 12.37 5.63 -11.39
N VAL A 175 12.77 5.52 -12.64
CA VAL A 175 11.86 5.24 -13.76
C VAL A 175 12.16 3.86 -14.31
N HIS A 176 11.18 2.98 -14.28
CA HIS A 176 11.24 1.63 -14.81
C HIS A 176 10.60 1.64 -16.20
N PRO A 177 11.35 1.36 -17.28
CA PRO A 177 10.76 1.29 -18.60
C PRO A 177 9.76 0.13 -18.72
N ALA A 178 8.76 0.31 -19.60
CA ALA A 178 7.86 -0.76 -19.98
C ALA A 178 8.63 -2.00 -20.46
N HIS A 179 8.19 -3.18 -20.03
CA HIS A 179 8.84 -4.45 -20.36
C HIS A 179 7.85 -5.61 -20.25
N GLU A 180 8.03 -6.67 -21.04
CA GLU A 180 7.12 -7.81 -21.01
C GLU A 180 7.55 -8.89 -20.02
N ASN A 181 8.84 -9.21 -19.95
CA ASN A 181 9.35 -10.36 -19.17
C ASN A 181 10.68 -10.08 -18.48
N ASP A 182 11.59 -9.33 -19.11
CA ASP A 182 12.91 -9.02 -18.55
C ASP A 182 12.93 -7.54 -18.10
N PRO A 183 13.00 -7.27 -16.78
CA PRO A 183 13.00 -5.91 -16.28
C PRO A 183 14.25 -5.16 -16.75
N ARG A 184 14.02 -4.05 -17.46
CA ARG A 184 15.11 -3.13 -17.78
C ARG A 184 15.58 -2.44 -16.49
N PRO A 185 16.89 -2.13 -16.36
CA PRO A 185 17.39 -1.40 -15.22
C PRO A 185 16.63 -0.08 -15.01
N ALA A 186 16.32 0.22 -13.76
CA ALA A 186 15.74 1.49 -13.39
C ALA A 186 16.66 2.65 -13.79
N VAL A 187 16.06 3.71 -14.32
CA VAL A 187 16.75 4.93 -14.68
C VAL A 187 16.56 5.93 -13.55
N ALA A 188 17.65 6.22 -12.84
CA ALA A 188 17.66 7.24 -11.81
C ALA A 188 17.40 8.63 -12.42
N VAL A 189 16.45 9.37 -11.84
CA VAL A 189 16.06 10.71 -12.27
C VAL A 189 16.32 11.72 -11.16
N ALA A 190 16.89 12.87 -11.54
CA ALA A 190 17.28 13.93 -10.62
C ALA A 190 16.08 14.81 -10.21
N GLY A 191 15.22 14.27 -9.34
CA GLY A 191 14.09 14.98 -8.77
C GLY A 191 13.04 15.42 -9.81
N LEU A 192 12.14 16.29 -9.37
CA LEU A 192 10.98 16.71 -10.17
C LEU A 192 11.36 17.41 -11.48
N ALA A 193 12.37 18.29 -11.45
CA ALA A 193 12.82 19.00 -12.64
C ALA A 193 13.47 18.04 -13.66
N GLY A 194 14.25 17.07 -13.18
CA GLY A 194 14.82 16.02 -14.03
C GLY A 194 13.75 15.15 -14.67
N LEU A 195 12.69 14.81 -13.92
CA LEU A 195 11.55 14.08 -14.45
C LEU A 195 10.86 14.90 -15.53
N ALA A 196 10.48 16.14 -15.23
CA ALA A 196 9.81 17.04 -16.18
C ALA A 196 10.58 17.20 -17.50
N ALA A 197 11.91 17.32 -17.43
CA ALA A 197 12.77 17.46 -18.61
C ALA A 197 12.80 16.19 -19.50
N ARG A 198 12.56 15.01 -18.92
CA ARG A 198 12.64 13.71 -19.61
C ARG A 198 11.31 13.07 -19.91
N LEU A 199 10.18 13.68 -19.50
CA LEU A 199 8.86 13.07 -19.67
C LEU A 199 8.55 12.66 -21.11
N ALA A 200 8.85 13.52 -22.08
CA ALA A 200 8.60 13.20 -23.50
C ALA A 200 9.43 12.01 -24.01
N GLU A 201 10.64 11.83 -23.48
CA GLU A 201 11.49 10.65 -23.76
C GLU A 201 10.88 9.40 -23.12
N ILE A 202 10.52 9.49 -21.84
CA ILE A 202 9.98 8.40 -21.02
C ILE A 202 8.66 7.87 -21.59
N GLU A 203 7.76 8.77 -22.02
CA GLU A 203 6.48 8.41 -22.63
C GLU A 203 6.63 7.75 -24.01
N GLY A 204 7.80 7.88 -24.64
CA GLY A 204 8.11 7.25 -25.92
C GLY A 204 8.84 5.91 -25.83
N TRP A 205 9.09 5.40 -24.62
CA TRP A 205 9.78 4.11 -24.40
C TRP A 205 8.91 2.89 -24.74
#